data_AF-A0A0R1WII4-F1
#
_entry.id   AF-A0A0R1WII4-F1
#
_cell.length_a   1.000
_cell.length_b   1.000
_cell.length_c   1.000
_cell.angle_alpha   90.00
_cell.angle_beta   90.00
_cell.angle_gamma   90.00
#
_symmetry.space_group_name_H-M   'P 1'
#
loop_
_entity.id
_entity.type
_entity.pdbx_description
1 polymer ?
#
loop_
_entity_poly.entity_id
_entity_poly.type
_entity_poly.pdbx_seq_one_letter_code
_entity_poly.pdbx_strand_id
1 'polypeptide(L)'
;MVENAITKVARIAAHAAQGLVYKDPSGKEQTILPAGDKNMIDISGLSIGNGSGGDTGGEDNPDHPSAGADYYAGSLSDGEITGRYLLYQRDESATEDPTTSKTVTLLRDVGTKFNMAGDGATFLLHLQKTAMTAGAKGDVSDIELNYDTNNTAKEGYFTTTSVYPVYIKSADLATTNELDIPIDGIGENLQGGKNFLAPHLKVKFNGDGTMTYHSFTGYDNDGNTAGATGANYDVVVDVIATFSIQAAVAQMPASVNFFSGSSSGQIALAGASDFLENTMDGIEITFDDKFYNGSTQRTSSFNILKKTSVRISKEYLINGFKFNLTNTLKPVGTKFSYESKNGSVWTAYANNDTYLSIPLDGYIEIGTASINDPSKLRTSFSANSDPYSNSYYLPTIKKITPYKD
;
A
#
# COMPACT_ATOMS: atom_id res chain seq x y z
N MET A 1 4.03 63.98 19.67
CA MET A 1 3.00 63.08 20.24
C MET A 1 3.70 62.04 21.09
N VAL A 2 3.28 61.87 22.34
CA VAL A 2 3.87 60.89 23.29
C VAL A 2 3.19 59.54 23.04
N GLU A 3 3.94 58.55 22.58
CA GLU A 3 3.43 57.19 22.31
C GLU A 3 3.02 56.49 23.61
N ASN A 4 1.77 56.01 23.70
CA ASN A 4 1.29 55.28 24.87
C ASN A 4 1.77 53.82 24.87
N ALA A 5 1.81 53.19 26.05
CA ALA A 5 2.31 51.84 26.24
C ALA A 5 1.56 50.76 25.43
N ILE A 6 0.26 50.98 25.16
CA ILE A 6 -0.57 50.07 24.34
C ILE A 6 -0.11 50.09 22.88
N THR A 7 0.28 51.25 22.37
CA THR A 7 0.81 51.40 21.00
C THR A 7 2.18 50.74 20.88
N LYS A 8 3.00 50.76 21.94
CA LYS A 8 4.28 50.02 22.00
C LYS A 8 4.08 48.52 22.04
N VAL A 9 3.14 48.00 22.85
CA VAL A 9 2.83 46.57 22.92
C VAL A 9 2.20 46.07 21.61
N ALA A 10 1.32 46.84 20.98
CA ALA A 10 0.77 46.51 19.67
C ALA A 10 1.83 46.47 18.57
N ARG A 11 2.84 47.36 18.63
CA ARG A 11 3.99 47.33 17.71
C ARG A 11 4.93 46.16 17.99
N ILE A 12 5.13 45.76 19.25
CA ILE A 12 5.89 44.55 19.61
C ILE A 12 5.15 43.28 19.17
N ALA A 13 3.83 43.21 19.33
CA ALA A 13 3.01 42.07 18.91
C ALA A 13 2.88 41.96 17.38
N ALA A 14 2.78 43.09 16.66
CA ALA A 14 2.80 43.12 15.20
C ALA A 14 4.18 42.76 14.59
N HIS A 15 5.23 42.83 15.40
CA HIS A 15 6.61 42.48 15.03
C HIS A 15 7.14 41.20 15.70
N ALA A 16 6.28 40.43 16.39
CA ALA A 16 6.64 39.12 16.94
C ALA A 16 6.77 38.10 15.80
N ALA A 17 7.89 38.19 15.09
CA ALA A 17 8.21 37.30 14.01
C ALA A 17 8.66 35.96 14.61
N GLN A 18 7.90 34.91 14.31
CA GLN A 18 8.23 33.54 14.70
C GLN A 18 9.48 33.13 13.92
N GLY A 19 10.56 32.80 14.63
CA GLY A 19 11.73 32.17 14.01
C GLY A 19 11.40 30.76 13.52
N LEU A 20 12.20 30.24 12.61
CA LEU A 20 12.10 28.86 12.12
C LEU A 20 13.16 28.02 12.82
N VAL A 21 12.79 26.84 13.32
CA VAL A 21 13.72 25.84 13.83
C VAL A 21 13.72 24.63 12.90
N TYR A 22 14.89 24.16 12.48
CA TYR A 22 15.06 22.95 11.69
C TYR A 22 16.25 22.14 12.21
N LYS A 23 16.35 20.86 11.85
CA LYS A 23 17.54 20.03 12.12
C LYS A 23 18.38 19.93 10.85
N ASP A 24 19.68 20.14 10.95
CA ASP A 24 20.61 19.94 9.85
C ASP A 24 20.88 18.44 9.59
N PRO A 25 21.58 18.06 8.51
CA PRO A 25 21.89 16.67 8.19
C PRO A 25 22.71 15.93 9.27
N SER A 26 23.31 16.65 10.23
CA SER A 26 24.02 16.07 11.38
C SER A 26 23.12 15.88 12.62
N GLY A 27 21.83 16.18 12.50
CA GLY A 27 20.84 16.07 13.57
C GLY A 27 20.84 17.24 14.56
N LYS A 28 21.60 18.31 14.29
CA LYS A 28 21.72 19.46 15.19
C LYS A 28 20.64 20.49 14.87
N GLU A 29 19.98 20.99 15.91
CA GLU A 29 18.97 22.05 15.78
C GLU A 29 19.61 23.39 15.40
N GLN A 30 19.06 24.00 14.36
CA GLN A 30 19.42 25.30 13.83
C GLN A 30 18.20 26.21 13.95
N THR A 31 18.42 27.44 14.40
CA THR A 31 17.36 28.44 14.55
C THR A 31 17.64 29.61 13.61
N ILE A 32 16.70 29.91 12.74
CA ILE A 32 16.74 31.08 11.87
C ILE A 32 15.83 32.13 12.48
N LEU A 33 16.45 33.23 12.90
CA LEU A 33 15.73 34.40 13.39
C LEU A 33 15.53 35.40 12.25
N PRO A 34 14.41 36.14 12.25
CA PRO A 34 14.18 37.24 11.32
C PRO A 34 15.32 38.27 11.40
N ALA A 35 15.81 38.74 10.25
CA ALA A 35 16.91 39.70 10.17
C ALA A 35 16.59 40.87 9.23
N GLY A 36 17.20 42.03 9.51
CA GLY A 36 17.06 43.27 8.73
C GLY A 36 15.79 44.08 9.00
N ASP A 37 15.72 45.27 8.43
CA ASP A 37 14.69 46.31 8.69
C ASP A 37 13.25 45.89 8.34
N LYS A 38 13.07 44.72 7.72
CA LYS A 38 11.78 44.21 7.23
C LYS A 38 11.22 43.03 8.04
N ASN A 39 11.88 42.60 9.13
CA ASN A 39 11.47 41.42 9.92
C ASN A 39 11.22 40.17 9.06
N MET A 40 11.98 39.99 7.98
CA MET A 40 11.84 38.82 7.13
C MET A 40 12.80 37.72 7.59
N ILE A 41 12.36 36.47 7.49
CA ILE A 41 13.21 35.30 7.69
C ILE A 41 14.08 35.16 6.44
N ASP A 42 15.40 35.20 6.64
CA ASP A 42 16.36 34.93 5.57
C ASP A 42 16.62 33.43 5.49
N ILE A 43 16.07 32.80 4.45
CA ILE A 43 16.23 31.37 4.15
C ILE A 43 17.31 31.11 3.10
N SER A 44 18.13 32.11 2.74
CA SER A 44 19.20 31.92 1.74
C SER A 44 20.30 30.95 2.20
N GLY A 45 20.44 30.73 3.51
CA GLY A 45 21.31 29.72 4.11
C GLY A 45 20.66 28.32 4.25
N LEU A 46 19.36 28.19 3.98
CA LEU A 46 18.70 26.88 3.87
C LEU A 46 19.07 26.28 2.52
N SER A 47 20.17 25.53 2.51
CA SER A 47 20.36 24.46 1.53
C SER A 47 19.33 23.37 1.82
N ILE A 48 18.09 23.57 1.38
CA ILE A 48 17.23 22.43 1.03
C ILE A 48 17.99 21.76 -0.10
N GLY A 49 18.51 20.56 0.12
CA GLY A 49 19.26 19.84 -0.88
C GLY A 49 18.38 19.63 -2.12
N ASN A 50 18.44 20.57 -3.06
CA ASN A 50 18.12 20.32 -4.44
C ASN A 50 19.23 19.42 -4.94
N GLY A 51 19.10 18.12 -4.65
CA GLY A 51 19.92 17.08 -5.24
C GLY A 51 19.78 17.22 -6.75
N SER A 52 20.80 17.81 -7.36
CA SER A 52 20.96 17.79 -8.80
C SER A 52 20.99 16.33 -9.21
N GLY A 53 19.99 15.91 -9.97
CA GLY A 53 19.97 14.60 -10.59
C GLY A 53 21.23 14.38 -11.41
N GLY A 54 21.72 13.14 -11.32
CA GLY A 54 22.76 12.59 -12.18
C GLY A 54 24.18 12.93 -11.75
N ASP A 55 24.80 12.02 -11.00
CA ASP A 55 26.14 11.61 -11.38
C ASP A 55 26.37 10.12 -11.13
N THR A 56 27.01 9.51 -12.12
CA THR A 56 27.35 8.10 -12.22
C THR A 56 28.52 7.76 -11.32
N GLY A 57 28.27 6.96 -10.28
CA GLY A 57 29.30 6.20 -9.55
C GLY A 57 29.93 6.91 -8.36
N GLY A 58 29.82 6.28 -7.18
CA GLY A 58 30.62 6.63 -6.00
C GLY A 58 29.86 6.46 -4.69
N GLU A 59 30.26 5.41 -3.96
CA GLU A 59 29.94 5.08 -2.56
C GLU A 59 28.53 4.50 -2.27
N ASP A 60 28.53 3.35 -1.58
CA ASP A 60 27.36 2.69 -1.03
C ASP A 60 26.76 3.60 0.05
N ASN A 61 25.75 4.39 -0.32
CA ASN A 61 24.93 5.05 0.69
C ASN A 61 24.23 3.96 1.52
N PRO A 62 24.35 3.95 2.86
CA PRO A 62 23.64 3.00 3.71
C PRO A 62 22.11 3.01 3.52
N ASP A 63 21.55 4.15 3.11
CA ASP A 63 20.12 4.31 2.78
C ASP A 63 19.80 3.88 1.33
N HIS A 64 20.82 3.65 0.49
CA HIS A 64 20.72 3.21 -0.90
C HIS A 64 21.78 2.15 -1.26
N PRO A 65 21.68 0.91 -0.71
CA PRO A 65 22.68 -0.14 -0.93
C PRO A 65 22.69 -0.70 -2.37
N SER A 66 23.83 -1.25 -2.78
CA SER A 66 24.22 -1.47 -4.18
C SER A 66 24.19 -2.91 -4.72
N ALA A 67 23.48 -3.87 -4.11
CA ALA A 67 23.57 -5.28 -4.54
C ALA A 67 22.28 -5.90 -5.12
N GLY A 68 22.36 -6.37 -6.38
CA GLY A 68 21.37 -7.18 -7.12
C GLY A 68 20.64 -6.41 -8.23
N ALA A 69 20.85 -6.79 -9.52
CA ALA A 69 20.30 -6.19 -10.76
C ALA A 69 19.73 -4.76 -10.60
N ASP A 70 20.65 -3.82 -10.31
CA ASP A 70 20.53 -2.37 -10.43
C ASP A 70 19.22 -1.72 -9.93
N TYR A 71 19.03 -1.76 -8.61
CA TYR A 71 18.04 -0.99 -7.84
C TYR A 71 17.96 0.51 -8.19
N TYR A 72 16.75 1.08 -8.15
CA TYR A 72 16.50 2.50 -7.93
C TYR A 72 16.01 2.66 -6.49
N ALA A 73 16.80 3.34 -5.66
CA ALA A 73 16.53 3.50 -4.23
C ALA A 73 15.76 4.78 -3.90
N GLY A 74 14.78 5.14 -4.74
CA GLY A 74 13.84 6.20 -4.38
C GLY A 74 12.96 5.74 -3.22
N SER A 75 12.87 6.55 -2.19
CA SER A 75 12.04 6.30 -1.03
C SER A 75 10.56 6.41 -1.41
N LEU A 76 9.86 5.27 -1.40
CA LEU A 76 8.41 5.25 -1.53
C LEU A 76 7.78 6.11 -0.42
N SER A 77 8.33 6.07 0.79
CA SER A 77 7.92 6.91 1.92
C SER A 77 8.04 8.41 1.61
N ASP A 78 9.10 8.85 0.95
CA ASP A 78 9.33 10.28 0.63
C ASP A 78 8.65 10.73 -0.67
N GLY A 79 7.99 9.82 -1.39
CA GLY A 79 7.27 10.13 -2.62
C GLY A 79 8.20 10.35 -3.82
N GLU A 80 9.32 9.64 -3.87
CA GLU A 80 10.25 9.66 -5.01
C GLU A 80 9.85 8.67 -6.11
N ILE A 81 8.87 7.80 -5.82
CA ILE A 81 8.33 6.78 -6.73
C ILE A 81 6.94 7.19 -7.22
N THR A 82 6.87 7.60 -8.49
CA THR A 82 5.67 8.03 -9.20
C THR A 82 5.30 7.08 -10.34
N GLY A 83 4.30 7.45 -11.16
CA GLY A 83 4.05 6.76 -12.43
C GLY A 83 3.61 5.31 -12.25
N ARG A 84 3.02 4.98 -11.09
CA ARG A 84 2.69 3.61 -10.71
C ARG A 84 1.37 3.18 -11.35
N TYR A 85 1.45 2.42 -12.43
CA TYR A 85 0.29 1.85 -13.13
C TYR A 85 0.32 0.33 -13.04
N LEU A 86 -0.84 -0.26 -12.77
CA LEU A 86 -0.98 -1.70 -12.69
C LEU A 86 -0.64 -2.36 -14.04
N LEU A 87 0.24 -3.36 -13.98
CA LEU A 87 0.56 -4.24 -15.12
C LEU A 87 -0.01 -5.64 -14.91
N TYR A 88 -0.11 -6.11 -13.67
CA TYR A 88 -0.69 -7.40 -13.33
C TYR A 88 -1.12 -7.41 -11.87
N GLN A 89 -2.23 -8.08 -11.57
CA GLN A 89 -2.68 -8.38 -10.22
C GLN A 89 -3.12 -9.85 -10.19
N ARG A 90 -2.67 -10.59 -9.18
CA ARG A 90 -3.03 -11.99 -8.95
C ARG A 90 -4.52 -12.13 -8.64
N ASP A 91 -5.11 -13.22 -9.16
CA ASP A 91 -6.42 -13.67 -8.72
C ASP A 91 -6.27 -14.51 -7.45
N GLU A 92 -6.51 -13.90 -6.30
CA GLU A 92 -6.43 -14.56 -4.98
C GLU A 92 -7.43 -15.73 -4.82
N SER A 93 -8.46 -15.82 -5.68
CA SER A 93 -9.42 -16.92 -5.64
C SER A 93 -8.91 -18.20 -6.33
N ALA A 94 -7.85 -18.08 -7.13
CA ALA A 94 -7.22 -19.19 -7.80
C ALA A 94 -6.07 -19.77 -6.95
N THR A 95 -6.07 -21.08 -6.77
CA THR A 95 -4.92 -21.80 -6.23
C THR A 95 -3.82 -21.84 -7.31
N GLU A 96 -2.65 -21.35 -6.98
CA GLU A 96 -1.49 -21.31 -7.88
C GLU A 96 -0.31 -22.02 -7.23
N ASP A 97 0.40 -22.84 -8.00
CA ASP A 97 1.69 -23.42 -7.59
C ASP A 97 2.81 -22.44 -7.99
N PRO A 98 3.48 -21.78 -7.03
CA PRO A 98 4.46 -20.75 -7.33
C PRO A 98 5.73 -21.28 -8.01
N THR A 99 6.00 -22.59 -7.93
CA THR A 99 7.20 -23.22 -8.49
C THR A 99 7.09 -23.48 -10.00
N THR A 100 5.87 -23.40 -10.54
CA THR A 100 5.62 -23.61 -11.97
C THR A 100 5.71 -22.28 -12.72
N SER A 101 6.43 -22.25 -13.86
CA SER A 101 6.51 -21.07 -14.73
C SER A 101 5.14 -20.59 -15.18
N LYS A 102 4.81 -19.35 -14.80
CA LYS A 102 3.58 -18.67 -15.16
C LYS A 102 3.91 -17.52 -16.10
N THR A 103 3.17 -17.45 -17.21
CA THR A 103 3.26 -16.33 -18.16
C THR A 103 1.97 -15.52 -18.08
N VAL A 104 2.12 -14.23 -17.79
CA VAL A 104 1.01 -13.28 -17.67
C VAL A 104 1.05 -12.27 -18.80
N THR A 105 -0.11 -11.90 -19.32
CA THR A 105 -0.24 -10.76 -20.23
C THR A 105 -0.36 -9.48 -19.42
N LEU A 106 0.46 -8.50 -19.73
CA LEU A 106 0.46 -7.22 -19.02
C LEU A 106 -0.77 -6.39 -19.43
N LEU A 107 -1.39 -5.72 -18.45
CA LEU A 107 -2.60 -4.93 -18.63
C LEU A 107 -2.40 -3.67 -19.48
N ARG A 108 -1.15 -3.29 -19.74
CA ARG A 108 -0.77 -2.10 -20.49
C ARG A 108 0.36 -2.42 -21.45
N ASP A 109 0.41 -1.68 -22.55
CA ASP A 109 1.55 -1.72 -23.46
C ASP A 109 2.78 -1.10 -22.78
N VAL A 110 3.83 -1.91 -22.67
CA VAL A 110 5.14 -1.51 -22.11
C VAL A 110 6.22 -1.46 -23.19
N GLY A 111 5.86 -1.62 -24.46
CA GLY A 111 6.78 -1.71 -25.59
C GLY A 111 7.54 -3.03 -25.64
N THR A 112 8.23 -3.30 -26.76
CA THR A 112 8.92 -4.58 -26.98
C THR A 112 10.24 -4.71 -26.19
N LYS A 113 10.68 -3.65 -25.53
CA LYS A 113 11.89 -3.60 -24.70
C LYS A 113 11.62 -2.98 -23.33
N PHE A 114 10.38 -3.09 -22.84
CA PHE A 114 9.96 -2.48 -21.57
C PHE A 114 10.15 -0.94 -21.51
N ASN A 115 10.29 -0.29 -22.67
CA ASN A 115 10.68 1.11 -22.79
C ASN A 115 9.51 2.11 -22.69
N MET A 116 8.29 1.62 -22.45
CA MET A 116 7.10 2.46 -22.21
C MET A 116 6.60 2.35 -20.75
N ALA A 117 7.36 1.68 -19.88
CA ALA A 117 7.02 1.46 -18.48
C ALA A 117 7.66 2.48 -17.51
N GLY A 118 8.12 3.62 -18.03
CA GLY A 118 8.90 4.57 -17.23
C GLY A 118 10.29 4.03 -16.90
N ASP A 119 10.68 4.14 -15.64
CA ASP A 119 12.00 3.73 -15.16
C ASP A 119 12.09 2.23 -14.85
N GLY A 120 10.96 1.53 -14.70
CA GLY A 120 10.97 0.08 -14.51
C GLY A 120 9.67 -0.51 -14.02
N ALA A 121 9.79 -1.68 -13.39
CA ALA A 121 8.68 -2.37 -12.73
C ALA A 121 8.89 -2.56 -11.23
N THR A 122 7.80 -2.45 -10.48
CA THR A 122 7.71 -2.77 -9.06
C THR A 122 6.95 -4.09 -8.89
N PHE A 123 7.42 -4.95 -7.98
CA PHE A 123 6.78 -6.20 -7.62
C PHE A 123 6.39 -6.19 -6.14
N LEU A 124 5.12 -6.51 -5.86
CA LEU A 124 4.64 -6.85 -4.51
C LEU A 124 4.55 -8.36 -4.40
N LEU A 125 5.04 -8.88 -3.29
CA LEU A 125 5.30 -10.29 -3.08
C LEU A 125 4.89 -10.69 -1.66
N HIS A 126 4.43 -11.93 -1.52
CA HIS A 126 4.46 -12.65 -0.25
C HIS A 126 5.17 -13.98 -0.45
N LEU A 127 5.40 -14.71 0.64
CA LEU A 127 5.91 -16.06 0.57
C LEU A 127 4.82 -17.06 0.91
N GLN A 128 4.80 -18.18 0.21
CA GLN A 128 4.07 -19.37 0.62
C GLN A 128 5.00 -20.26 1.44
N LYS A 129 4.65 -20.45 2.71
CA LYS A 129 5.37 -21.29 3.65
C LYS A 129 4.80 -22.71 3.60
N THR A 130 5.65 -23.69 3.38
CA THR A 130 5.32 -25.11 3.59
C THR A 130 6.06 -25.62 4.82
N ALA A 131 5.32 -26.02 5.86
CA ALA A 131 5.94 -26.62 7.04
C ALA A 131 6.57 -27.98 6.71
N MET A 132 7.73 -28.27 7.29
CA MET A 132 8.43 -29.54 7.10
C MET A 132 8.67 -30.20 8.47
N THR A 133 8.27 -31.47 8.62
CA THR A 133 8.52 -32.27 9.84
C THR A 133 9.17 -33.59 9.47
N ALA A 134 10.41 -33.79 9.89
CA ALA A 134 11.19 -35.00 9.58
C ALA A 134 11.15 -35.38 8.08
N GLY A 135 11.25 -34.39 7.19
CA GLY A 135 11.22 -34.58 5.74
C GLY A 135 9.82 -34.70 5.11
N ALA A 136 8.75 -34.78 5.90
CA ALA A 136 7.38 -34.77 5.40
C ALA A 136 6.84 -33.33 5.23
N LYS A 137 6.17 -33.06 4.11
CA LYS A 137 5.44 -31.81 3.88
C LYS A 137 4.20 -31.77 4.78
N GLY A 138 4.05 -30.68 5.51
CA GLY A 138 2.88 -30.36 6.32
C GLY A 138 2.01 -29.29 5.66
N ASP A 139 1.42 -28.45 6.50
CA ASP A 139 0.50 -27.41 6.07
C ASP A 139 1.20 -26.32 5.26
N VAL A 140 0.44 -25.76 4.32
CA VAL A 140 0.84 -24.64 3.48
C VAL A 140 0.06 -23.40 3.93
N SER A 141 0.78 -22.30 4.12
CA SER A 141 0.21 -21.02 4.56
C SER A 141 0.95 -19.85 3.93
N ASP A 142 0.24 -18.76 3.67
CA ASP A 142 0.89 -17.52 3.22
C ASP A 142 1.53 -16.80 4.43
N ILE A 143 2.67 -16.17 4.20
CA ILE A 143 3.40 -15.35 5.17
C ILE A 143 3.84 -14.03 4.53
N GLU A 144 3.57 -12.94 5.22
CA GLU A 144 3.92 -11.60 4.76
C GLU A 144 5.42 -11.32 4.91
N LEU A 145 5.95 -10.46 4.05
CA LEU A 145 7.31 -9.95 4.13
C LEU A 145 7.38 -8.77 5.10
N ASN A 146 8.37 -8.77 5.98
CA ASN A 146 8.72 -7.64 6.84
C ASN A 146 10.11 -7.14 6.45
N TYR A 147 10.19 -6.01 5.76
CA TYR A 147 11.47 -5.40 5.42
C TYR A 147 12.12 -4.77 6.66
N ASP A 148 13.25 -5.31 7.11
CA ASP A 148 14.05 -4.77 8.21
C ASP A 148 15.53 -5.01 7.89
N THR A 149 16.27 -3.91 7.70
CA THR A 149 17.70 -3.95 7.39
C THR A 149 18.56 -4.57 8.50
N ASN A 150 18.05 -4.60 9.74
CA ASN A 150 18.71 -5.28 10.86
C ASN A 150 18.44 -6.79 10.88
N ASN A 151 17.58 -7.28 9.98
CA ASN A 151 17.17 -8.67 9.87
C ASN A 151 16.63 -9.22 11.21
N THR A 152 15.83 -8.44 11.94
CA THR A 152 15.28 -8.88 13.23
C THR A 152 14.07 -9.77 13.00
N ALA A 153 14.13 -11.02 13.48
CA ALA A 153 13.03 -11.96 13.31
C ALA A 153 11.75 -11.44 13.98
N LYS A 154 10.63 -11.57 13.28
CA LYS A 154 9.31 -11.16 13.76
C LYS A 154 8.33 -12.32 13.58
N GLU A 155 7.66 -12.69 14.68
CA GLU A 155 6.65 -13.76 14.65
C GLU A 155 5.53 -13.41 13.67
N GLY A 156 5.12 -14.35 12.82
CA GLY A 156 4.11 -14.16 11.78
C GLY A 156 4.64 -13.58 10.46
N TYR A 157 5.94 -13.29 10.34
CA TYR A 157 6.54 -12.68 9.15
C TYR A 157 7.81 -13.40 8.71
N PHE A 158 8.10 -13.31 7.42
CA PHE A 158 9.46 -13.52 6.93
C PHE A 158 10.17 -12.17 6.92
N THR A 159 11.15 -11.99 7.80
CA THR A 159 11.92 -10.75 7.84
C THR A 159 12.94 -10.78 6.71
N THR A 160 12.90 -9.80 5.81
CA THR A 160 13.79 -9.71 4.65
C THR A 160 14.69 -8.48 4.72
N THR A 161 15.93 -8.65 4.27
CA THR A 161 16.87 -7.55 4.01
C THR A 161 16.86 -7.11 2.56
N SER A 162 16.23 -7.88 1.66
CA SER A 162 15.93 -7.44 0.29
C SER A 162 14.93 -6.30 0.36
N VAL A 163 15.21 -5.20 -0.34
CA VAL A 163 14.33 -4.04 -0.40
C VAL A 163 12.93 -4.46 -0.86
N TYR A 164 11.92 -3.97 -0.15
CA TYR A 164 10.52 -4.24 -0.45
C TYR A 164 9.72 -2.92 -0.51
N PRO A 165 8.91 -2.68 -1.56
CA PRO A 165 8.72 -3.49 -2.77
C PRO A 165 10.00 -3.74 -3.58
N VAL A 166 9.99 -4.77 -4.44
CA VAL A 166 11.13 -5.03 -5.33
C VAL A 166 11.03 -4.12 -6.55
N TYR A 167 12.12 -3.43 -6.91
CA TYR A 167 12.19 -2.55 -8.08
C TYR A 167 13.21 -3.07 -9.09
N ILE A 168 12.81 -3.18 -10.36
CA ILE A 168 13.69 -3.62 -11.45
C ILE A 168 13.67 -2.56 -12.55
N LYS A 169 14.84 -2.08 -12.98
CA LYS A 169 14.94 -1.09 -14.04
C LYS A 169 14.47 -1.63 -15.38
N SER A 170 13.92 -0.73 -16.21
CA SER A 170 13.52 -1.05 -17.58
C SER A 170 14.66 -1.64 -18.41
N ALA A 171 15.92 -1.23 -18.17
CA ALA A 171 17.09 -1.73 -18.90
C ALA A 171 17.36 -3.23 -18.63
N ASP A 172 17.20 -3.69 -17.38
CA ASP A 172 17.39 -5.09 -17.02
C ASP A 172 16.26 -5.96 -17.55
N LEU A 173 15.03 -5.44 -17.51
CA LEU A 173 13.85 -6.07 -18.11
C LEU A 173 13.88 -6.07 -19.64
N ALA A 174 14.59 -5.14 -20.26
CA ALA A 174 14.76 -5.10 -21.72
C ALA A 174 15.62 -6.25 -22.25
N THR A 175 16.32 -6.97 -21.37
CA THR A 175 17.11 -8.14 -21.75
C THR A 175 16.19 -9.34 -22.00
N THR A 176 16.55 -10.20 -22.96
CA THR A 176 15.83 -11.48 -23.17
C THR A 176 16.20 -12.54 -22.12
N ASN A 177 17.03 -12.16 -21.14
CA ASN A 177 17.55 -13.04 -20.13
C ASN A 177 16.56 -13.15 -18.96
N GLU A 178 16.62 -14.28 -18.27
CA GLU A 178 15.92 -14.42 -17.00
C GLU A 178 16.71 -13.72 -15.90
N LEU A 179 16.03 -12.84 -15.17
CA LEU A 179 16.53 -12.19 -13.98
C LEU A 179 16.29 -13.08 -12.78
N ASP A 180 17.25 -13.08 -11.85
CA ASP A 180 17.24 -13.85 -10.63
C ASP A 180 17.25 -12.92 -9.43
N ILE A 181 16.17 -12.92 -8.65
CA ILE A 181 15.93 -11.97 -7.57
C ILE A 181 15.88 -12.75 -6.25
N PRO A 182 16.96 -12.75 -5.46
CA PRO A 182 16.95 -13.36 -4.14
C PRO A 182 16.12 -12.55 -3.14
N ILE A 183 15.33 -13.25 -2.32
CA ILE A 183 14.61 -12.67 -1.18
C ILE A 183 15.37 -13.08 0.08
N ASP A 184 16.46 -12.37 0.34
CA ASP A 184 17.35 -12.62 1.47
C ASP A 184 16.67 -12.23 2.78
N GLY A 185 16.79 -13.07 3.80
CA GLY A 185 16.10 -12.83 5.07
C GLY A 185 16.15 -14.02 6.00
N ILE A 186 15.35 -13.96 7.05
CA ILE A 186 15.12 -15.05 7.98
C ILE A 186 13.63 -15.26 8.19
N GLY A 187 13.23 -16.53 8.33
CA GLY A 187 11.87 -16.87 8.73
C GLY A 187 11.58 -16.48 10.18
N GLU A 188 10.46 -16.97 10.69
CA GLU A 188 9.89 -16.67 12.03
C GLU A 188 10.72 -17.21 13.22
N ASN A 189 12.05 -17.09 13.19
CA ASN A 189 12.97 -17.55 14.22
C ASN A 189 12.76 -19.05 14.54
N LEU A 190 12.76 -19.89 13.51
CA LEU A 190 12.69 -21.34 13.68
C LEU A 190 13.89 -21.78 14.54
N GLN A 191 13.63 -22.02 15.83
CA GLN A 191 14.67 -22.34 16.80
C GLN A 191 15.41 -23.61 16.37
N GLY A 192 16.58 -23.44 15.75
CA GLY A 192 17.39 -24.55 15.25
C GLY A 192 17.71 -24.53 13.76
N GLY A 193 17.33 -23.50 13.00
CA GLY A 193 17.81 -23.30 11.62
C GLY A 193 19.33 -23.35 11.54
N LYS A 194 19.88 -24.45 11.00
CA LYS A 194 21.32 -24.66 10.76
C LYS A 194 21.66 -24.60 9.29
N ASN A 195 20.66 -24.70 8.44
CA ASN A 195 20.77 -24.75 7.00
C ASN A 195 19.73 -23.82 6.38
N PHE A 196 20.21 -22.85 5.60
CA PHE A 196 19.40 -21.80 5.03
C PHE A 196 19.71 -21.63 3.54
N LEU A 197 18.66 -21.42 2.75
CA LEU A 197 18.73 -20.97 1.36
C LEU A 197 17.59 -19.97 1.14
N ALA A 198 17.94 -18.77 0.69
CA ALA A 198 16.95 -17.76 0.35
C ALA A 198 16.05 -18.27 -0.78
N PRO A 199 14.74 -17.98 -0.77
CA PRO A 199 13.91 -18.19 -1.93
C PRO A 199 14.22 -17.15 -3.01
N HIS A 200 14.07 -17.52 -4.28
CA HIS A 200 14.30 -16.60 -5.40
C HIS A 200 13.05 -16.46 -6.24
N LEU A 201 12.89 -15.26 -6.81
CA LEU A 201 11.96 -15.00 -7.90
C LEU A 201 12.74 -14.94 -9.21
N LYS A 202 12.38 -15.79 -10.16
CA LYS A 202 12.86 -15.74 -11.53
C LYS A 202 11.88 -14.94 -12.36
N VAL A 203 12.36 -13.94 -13.10
CA VAL A 203 11.50 -13.06 -13.93
C VAL A 203 12.10 -12.88 -15.31
N LYS A 204 11.27 -12.93 -16.34
CA LYS A 204 11.65 -12.61 -17.71
C LYS A 204 10.55 -11.82 -18.40
N PHE A 205 10.90 -10.70 -19.00
CA PHE A 205 10.03 -10.03 -19.96
C PHE A 205 10.26 -10.62 -21.36
N ASN A 206 9.17 -10.99 -22.05
CA ASN A 206 9.27 -11.74 -23.31
C ASN A 206 9.34 -10.85 -24.56
N GLY A 207 9.15 -9.53 -24.41
CA GLY A 207 9.18 -8.59 -25.53
C GLY A 207 7.90 -8.54 -26.38
N ASP A 208 6.89 -9.31 -26.00
CA ASP A 208 5.59 -9.44 -26.68
C ASP A 208 4.40 -8.94 -25.83
N GLY A 209 4.69 -8.15 -24.79
CA GLY A 209 3.69 -7.70 -23.82
C GLY A 209 3.35 -8.73 -22.74
N THR A 210 4.11 -9.82 -22.65
CA THR A 210 3.99 -10.81 -21.58
C THR A 210 5.23 -10.85 -20.68
N MET A 211 5.02 -11.30 -19.44
CA MET A 211 6.07 -11.56 -18.47
C MET A 211 5.93 -12.98 -17.93
N THR A 212 7.06 -13.69 -17.87
CA THR A 212 7.13 -15.03 -17.28
C THR A 212 7.83 -14.95 -15.93
N TYR A 213 7.28 -15.61 -14.92
CA TYR A 213 7.92 -15.72 -13.61
C TYR A 213 7.67 -17.08 -12.96
N HIS A 214 8.56 -17.45 -12.03
CA HIS A 214 8.38 -18.59 -11.11
C HIS A 214 9.26 -18.42 -9.89
N SER A 215 8.93 -19.16 -8.83
CA SER A 215 9.78 -19.26 -7.66
C SER A 215 10.78 -20.39 -7.77
N PHE A 216 11.98 -20.13 -7.26
CA PHE A 216 12.88 -21.18 -6.78
C PHE A 216 12.73 -21.28 -5.26
N THR A 217 12.38 -22.48 -4.79
CA THR A 217 12.10 -22.76 -3.37
C THR A 217 13.33 -22.52 -2.49
N GLY A 218 13.18 -21.64 -1.50
CA GLY A 218 14.10 -21.48 -0.38
C GLY A 218 13.74 -22.36 0.80
N TYR A 219 14.62 -22.44 1.79
CA TYR A 219 14.35 -23.20 3.02
C TYR A 219 15.10 -22.64 4.22
N ASP A 220 14.52 -22.90 5.40
CA ASP A 220 15.17 -22.72 6.70
C ASP A 220 14.85 -23.95 7.55
N ASN A 221 15.87 -24.77 7.86
CA ASN A 221 15.68 -26.03 8.56
C ASN A 221 16.88 -26.47 9.42
N ASP A 222 16.65 -27.51 10.22
CA ASP A 222 17.62 -28.10 11.16
C ASP A 222 18.81 -28.82 10.50
N GLY A 223 18.81 -29.00 9.18
CA GLY A 223 19.87 -29.67 8.42
C GLY A 223 19.97 -31.17 8.66
N ASN A 224 18.94 -31.81 9.25
CA ASN A 224 18.97 -33.24 9.55
C ASN A 224 18.89 -34.10 8.27
N THR A 225 19.93 -34.90 8.01
CA THR A 225 20.04 -35.74 6.81
C THR A 225 19.04 -36.90 6.78
N ALA A 226 18.47 -37.29 7.93
CA ALA A 226 17.41 -38.30 8.01
C ALA A 226 16.01 -37.74 7.68
N GLY A 227 15.91 -36.41 7.49
CA GLY A 227 14.67 -35.71 7.23
C GLY A 227 14.67 -34.37 7.97
N ALA A 228 14.68 -33.28 7.22
CA ALA A 228 14.78 -31.94 7.77
C ALA A 228 13.46 -31.51 8.43
N THR A 229 13.57 -30.81 9.56
CA THR A 229 12.44 -30.12 10.22
C THR A 229 12.65 -28.61 10.11
N GLY A 230 11.63 -27.88 9.68
CA GLY A 230 11.72 -26.45 9.39
C GLY A 230 10.62 -25.99 8.44
N ALA A 231 10.95 -25.13 7.49
CA ALA A 231 10.03 -24.68 6.47
C ALA A 231 10.71 -24.49 5.11
N ASN A 232 9.93 -24.71 4.05
CA ASN A 232 10.24 -24.24 2.70
C ASN A 232 9.45 -22.97 2.41
N TYR A 233 10.02 -22.10 1.59
CA TYR A 233 9.42 -20.83 1.21
C TYR A 233 9.43 -20.70 -0.31
N ASP A 234 8.29 -20.37 -0.88
CA ASP A 234 8.12 -20.11 -2.30
C ASP A 234 7.62 -18.68 -2.49
N VAL A 235 8.20 -17.93 -3.43
CA VAL A 235 7.83 -16.54 -3.72
C VAL A 235 6.56 -16.51 -4.56
N VAL A 236 5.58 -15.73 -4.12
CA VAL A 236 4.35 -15.47 -4.86
C VAL A 236 4.32 -14.02 -5.32
N VAL A 237 4.01 -13.80 -6.60
CA VAL A 237 3.84 -12.45 -7.15
C VAL A 237 2.38 -12.04 -7.06
N ASP A 238 2.10 -11.03 -6.23
CA ASP A 238 0.75 -10.47 -6.06
C ASP A 238 0.46 -9.38 -7.08
N VAL A 239 1.42 -8.49 -7.28
CA VAL A 239 1.26 -7.31 -8.12
C VAL A 239 2.52 -7.04 -8.90
N ILE A 240 2.36 -6.64 -10.17
CA ILE A 240 3.39 -6.00 -10.98
C ILE A 240 2.85 -4.64 -11.40
N ALA A 241 3.63 -3.59 -11.21
CA ALA A 241 3.30 -2.24 -11.63
C ALA A 241 4.47 -1.56 -12.31
N THR A 242 4.23 -0.55 -13.13
CA THR A 242 5.29 0.36 -13.58
C THR A 242 5.76 1.23 -12.42
N PHE A 243 6.91 1.88 -12.57
CA PHE A 243 7.24 3.04 -11.77
C PHE A 243 8.02 4.07 -12.58
N SER A 244 8.03 5.29 -12.08
CA SER A 244 8.94 6.34 -12.54
C SER A 244 9.52 7.06 -11.33
N ILE A 245 10.60 7.79 -11.58
CA ILE A 245 11.37 8.45 -10.54
C ILE A 245 11.14 9.95 -10.56
N GLN A 246 11.10 10.57 -9.39
CA GLN A 246 11.04 12.03 -9.27
C GLN A 246 11.72 12.53 -8.00
N ALA A 247 11.81 13.85 -7.87
CA ALA A 247 12.26 14.47 -6.62
C ALA A 247 11.22 14.22 -5.50
N ALA A 248 11.71 14.11 -4.27
CA ALA A 248 10.88 13.90 -3.08
C ALA A 248 9.71 14.90 -3.00
N VAL A 249 8.55 14.41 -2.55
CA VAL A 249 7.31 15.18 -2.46
C VAL A 249 6.97 15.41 -0.99
N ALA A 250 6.50 16.62 -0.68
CA ALA A 250 6.04 16.95 0.66
C ALA A 250 4.85 16.06 1.07
N GLN A 251 5.00 15.37 2.21
CA GLN A 251 4.00 14.44 2.72
C GLN A 251 2.87 15.18 3.45
N MET A 252 1.62 14.82 3.13
CA MET A 252 0.42 15.40 3.74
C MET A 252 0.15 14.76 5.11
N PRO A 253 -0.03 15.54 6.18
CA PRO A 253 -0.28 14.99 7.51
C PRO A 253 -1.69 14.37 7.59
N ALA A 254 -1.88 13.45 8.56
CA ALA A 254 -3.15 12.74 8.76
C ALA A 254 -4.34 13.66 9.14
N SER A 255 -4.07 14.92 9.48
CA SER A 255 -5.09 15.94 9.72
C SER A 255 -5.73 16.48 8.43
N VAL A 256 -5.09 16.28 7.26
CA VAL A 256 -5.61 16.70 5.96
C VAL A 256 -6.63 15.69 5.46
N ASN A 257 -7.82 16.18 5.08
CA ASN A 257 -8.83 15.37 4.45
C ASN A 257 -8.70 15.47 2.93
N PHE A 258 -8.35 14.36 2.30
CA PHE A 258 -8.46 14.25 0.84
C PHE A 258 -9.91 14.18 0.38
N PHE A 259 -10.79 13.65 1.23
CA PHE A 259 -12.22 13.68 1.00
C PHE A 259 -12.98 13.80 2.32
N SER A 260 -14.11 14.51 2.29
CA SER A 260 -15.09 14.56 3.37
C SER A 260 -16.48 14.75 2.77
N GLY A 261 -17.41 13.87 3.10
CA GLY A 261 -18.74 13.88 2.50
C GLY A 261 -19.49 12.58 2.79
N SER A 262 -20.35 12.18 1.87
CA SER A 262 -20.99 10.86 1.86
C SER A 262 -21.19 10.50 0.39
N SER A 263 -20.33 9.63 -0.14
CA SER A 263 -20.33 9.26 -1.56
C SER A 263 -19.99 7.78 -1.76
N SER A 264 -20.42 7.22 -2.89
CA SER A 264 -20.07 5.88 -3.36
C SER A 264 -19.60 5.97 -4.81
N GLY A 265 -18.95 4.92 -5.33
CA GLY A 265 -18.37 4.93 -6.67
C GLY A 265 -17.11 5.80 -6.74
N GLN A 266 -16.95 6.53 -7.84
CA GLN A 266 -15.77 7.35 -8.09
C GLN A 266 -15.76 8.60 -7.20
N ILE A 267 -14.68 8.76 -6.44
CA ILE A 267 -14.44 9.87 -5.51
C ILE A 267 -13.11 10.52 -5.87
N ALA A 268 -13.16 11.81 -6.22
CA ALA A 268 -11.96 12.61 -6.41
C ALA A 268 -11.35 13.00 -5.07
N LEU A 269 -10.02 12.97 -4.97
CA LEU A 269 -9.25 13.28 -3.77
C LEU A 269 -8.65 14.68 -3.88
N ALA A 270 -9.15 15.60 -3.06
CA ALA A 270 -8.66 16.98 -3.03
C ALA A 270 -7.30 17.06 -2.34
N GLY A 271 -6.29 17.60 -3.03
CA GLY A 271 -4.95 17.79 -2.47
C GLY A 271 -4.05 16.55 -2.47
N ALA A 272 -4.54 15.41 -2.97
CA ALA A 272 -3.69 14.27 -3.28
C ALA A 272 -2.98 14.50 -4.62
N SER A 273 -1.76 13.99 -4.77
CA SER A 273 -1.10 13.92 -6.08
C SER A 273 -1.71 12.83 -6.96
N ASP A 274 -1.45 12.89 -8.26
CA ASP A 274 -1.98 11.96 -9.27
C ASP A 274 -1.70 10.48 -8.95
N PHE A 275 -0.62 10.19 -8.23
CA PHE A 275 -0.23 8.83 -7.82
C PHE A 275 -0.20 8.64 -6.30
N LEU A 276 -0.80 9.57 -5.55
CA LEU A 276 -0.88 9.54 -4.07
C LEU A 276 0.47 9.51 -3.35
N GLU A 277 1.53 9.97 -3.99
CA GLU A 277 2.90 9.97 -3.45
C GLU A 277 3.09 10.88 -2.24
N ASN A 278 2.17 11.85 -2.09
CA ASN A 278 2.12 12.74 -0.95
C ASN A 278 1.29 12.19 0.24
N THR A 279 0.97 10.90 0.26
CA THR A 279 0.46 10.21 1.45
C THR A 279 1.61 9.67 2.28
N MET A 280 1.58 9.81 3.61
CA MET A 280 2.63 9.30 4.51
C MET A 280 2.85 7.77 4.36
N ASP A 281 2.12 6.94 5.11
CA ASP A 281 2.27 5.46 5.03
C ASP A 281 1.16 4.83 4.18
N GLY A 282 0.17 5.64 3.76
CA GLY A 282 -0.93 5.24 2.91
C GLY A 282 -2.17 6.09 3.14
N ILE A 283 -3.34 5.55 2.77
CA ILE A 283 -4.65 6.19 3.01
C ILE A 283 -5.52 5.37 3.96
N GLU A 284 -6.23 6.06 4.83
CA GLU A 284 -7.31 5.49 5.63
C GLU A 284 -8.65 5.95 5.06
N ILE A 285 -9.52 4.99 4.78
CA ILE A 285 -10.85 5.17 4.23
C ILE A 285 -11.85 4.86 5.33
N THR A 286 -12.65 5.86 5.72
CA THR A 286 -13.70 5.72 6.73
C THR A 286 -15.06 5.72 6.04
N PHE A 287 -15.83 4.66 6.27
CA PHE A 287 -17.20 4.50 5.81
C PHE A 287 -18.20 5.26 6.70
N ASP A 288 -19.37 5.58 6.15
CA ASP A 288 -20.48 6.12 6.92
C ASP A 288 -21.06 5.10 7.90
N ASP A 289 -21.75 5.60 8.92
CA ASP A 289 -22.48 4.77 9.90
C ASP A 289 -23.72 4.10 9.28
N LYS A 290 -24.13 4.53 8.08
CA LYS A 290 -25.33 4.08 7.39
C LYS A 290 -25.06 3.81 5.91
N PHE A 291 -25.51 2.66 5.43
CA PHE A 291 -25.51 2.33 4.00
C PHE A 291 -26.92 2.40 3.46
N TYR A 292 -27.08 2.89 2.24
CA TYR A 292 -28.37 3.28 1.68
C TYR A 292 -28.81 2.37 0.54
N ASN A 293 -30.09 2.03 0.52
CA ASN A 293 -30.78 1.45 -0.61
C ASN A 293 -31.81 2.48 -1.10
N GLY A 294 -31.42 3.25 -2.12
CA GLY A 294 -32.16 4.43 -2.56
C GLY A 294 -32.27 5.50 -1.47
N SER A 295 -33.30 6.35 -1.56
CA SER A 295 -33.55 7.45 -0.62
C SER A 295 -34.44 7.07 0.57
N THR A 296 -34.96 5.84 0.57
CA THR A 296 -36.03 5.40 1.47
C THR A 296 -35.60 4.32 2.44
N GLN A 297 -34.49 3.63 2.23
CA GLN A 297 -34.01 2.57 3.12
C GLN A 297 -32.54 2.75 3.47
N ARG A 298 -32.18 2.42 4.70
CA ARG A 298 -30.78 2.38 5.15
C ARG A 298 -30.54 1.30 6.19
N THR A 299 -29.32 0.82 6.30
CA THR A 299 -28.88 -0.11 7.36
C THR A 299 -27.68 0.47 8.09
N SER A 300 -27.50 0.09 9.36
CA SER A 300 -26.26 0.38 10.09
C SER A 300 -25.08 -0.29 9.39
N SER A 301 -23.98 0.44 9.18
CA SER A 301 -22.75 -0.17 8.66
C SER A 301 -22.14 -1.14 9.67
N PHE A 302 -22.35 -0.96 10.98
CA PHE A 302 -21.92 -1.92 12.03
C PHE A 302 -22.59 -3.29 11.95
N ASN A 303 -23.70 -3.43 11.21
CA ASN A 303 -24.27 -4.76 10.94
C ASN A 303 -23.41 -5.55 9.94
N ILE A 304 -22.42 -4.91 9.32
CA ILE A 304 -21.76 -5.34 8.08
C ILE A 304 -20.25 -5.29 8.26
N LEU A 305 -19.78 -4.15 8.76
CA LEU A 305 -18.38 -3.86 8.99
C LEU A 305 -17.99 -4.23 10.42
N LYS A 306 -16.93 -5.03 10.55
CA LYS A 306 -16.25 -5.20 11.85
C LYS A 306 -15.54 -3.92 12.29
N LYS A 307 -15.07 -3.12 11.33
CA LYS A 307 -14.41 -1.83 11.51
C LYS A 307 -14.92 -0.86 10.44
N THR A 308 -15.26 0.36 10.83
CA THR A 308 -15.75 1.40 9.91
C THR A 308 -14.63 2.07 9.11
N SER A 309 -13.37 1.71 9.37
CA SER A 309 -12.23 2.16 8.57
C SER A 309 -11.38 1.01 8.05
N VAL A 310 -10.76 1.26 6.90
CA VAL A 310 -9.78 0.41 6.23
C VAL A 310 -8.57 1.24 5.90
N ARG A 311 -7.38 0.68 6.10
CA ARG A 311 -6.12 1.28 5.66
C ARG A 311 -5.62 0.55 4.41
N ILE A 312 -5.14 1.33 3.46
CA ILE A 312 -4.46 0.85 2.26
C ILE A 312 -3.05 1.45 2.31
N SER A 313 -2.06 0.59 2.50
CA SER A 313 -0.65 0.99 2.58
C SER A 313 -0.15 1.57 1.26
N LYS A 314 0.87 2.43 1.35
CA LYS A 314 1.40 3.20 0.21
C LYS A 314 1.87 2.31 -0.94
N GLU A 315 2.42 1.14 -0.65
CA GLU A 315 2.82 0.17 -1.65
C GLU A 315 1.66 -0.34 -2.52
N TYR A 316 0.42 -0.29 -2.04
CA TYR A 316 -0.78 -0.66 -2.80
C TYR A 316 -1.46 0.51 -3.52
N LEU A 317 -0.95 1.75 -3.35
CA LEU A 317 -1.44 2.93 -4.06
C LEU A 317 -0.90 2.98 -5.49
N ILE A 318 -1.40 2.06 -6.32
CA ILE A 318 -1.03 1.86 -7.72
C ILE A 318 -2.29 2.11 -8.57
N ASN A 319 -2.21 2.95 -9.59
CA ASN A 319 -3.37 3.22 -10.45
C ASN A 319 -3.85 1.95 -11.15
N GLY A 320 -5.12 1.61 -10.95
CA GLY A 320 -5.79 0.39 -11.41
C GLY A 320 -5.79 -0.76 -10.41
N PHE A 321 -5.03 -0.67 -9.31
CA PHE A 321 -5.02 -1.71 -8.27
C PHE A 321 -6.38 -1.81 -7.58
N LYS A 322 -6.85 -3.05 -7.39
CA LYS A 322 -8.12 -3.35 -6.73
C LYS A 322 -7.86 -3.93 -5.35
N PHE A 323 -8.00 -3.10 -4.32
CA PHE A 323 -7.89 -3.52 -2.93
C PHE A 323 -9.14 -4.31 -2.53
N ASN A 324 -8.97 -5.58 -2.16
CA ASN A 324 -10.06 -6.49 -1.83
C ASN A 324 -10.76 -6.09 -0.52
N LEU A 325 -12.05 -5.77 -0.59
CA LEU A 325 -12.88 -5.48 0.58
C LEU A 325 -13.74 -6.65 1.04
N THR A 326 -13.66 -7.83 0.41
CA THR A 326 -14.58 -8.95 0.67
C THR A 326 -14.63 -9.33 2.15
N ASN A 327 -13.48 -9.39 2.82
CA ASN A 327 -13.39 -9.70 4.26
C ASN A 327 -13.79 -8.53 5.16
N THR A 328 -13.58 -7.29 4.70
CA THR A 328 -13.97 -6.07 5.41
C THR A 328 -15.48 -5.89 5.41
N LEU A 329 -16.10 -6.01 4.24
CA LEU A 329 -17.53 -5.90 3.97
C LEU A 329 -18.28 -7.23 4.23
N LYS A 330 -17.73 -8.11 5.08
CA LYS A 330 -18.34 -9.40 5.38
C LYS A 330 -19.38 -9.24 6.50
N PRO A 331 -20.67 -9.51 6.23
CA PRO A 331 -21.71 -9.43 7.24
C PRO A 331 -21.33 -10.21 8.51
N VAL A 332 -21.42 -9.54 9.66
CA VAL A 332 -21.44 -10.23 10.94
C VAL A 332 -22.74 -11.02 10.94
N GLY A 333 -22.74 -12.33 11.21
CA GLY A 333 -23.86 -13.27 10.98
C GLY A 333 -25.19 -13.01 11.72
N THR A 334 -25.47 -11.76 12.09
CA THR A 334 -26.74 -11.27 12.60
C THR A 334 -27.77 -11.13 11.47
N LYS A 335 -29.03 -11.26 11.84
CA LYS A 335 -30.18 -11.06 10.95
C LYS A 335 -30.22 -9.60 10.50
N PHE A 336 -30.57 -9.39 9.24
CA PHE A 336 -30.59 -8.07 8.61
C PHE A 336 -31.61 -7.15 9.29
N SER A 337 -31.18 -5.94 9.65
CA SER A 337 -32.05 -4.88 10.16
C SER A 337 -31.85 -3.61 9.33
N TYR A 338 -32.95 -2.91 9.07
CA TYR A 338 -32.94 -1.68 8.27
C TYR A 338 -33.92 -0.66 8.84
N GLU A 339 -33.72 0.60 8.47
CA GLU A 339 -34.66 1.68 8.71
C GLU A 339 -35.31 2.04 7.38
N SER A 340 -36.63 2.24 7.39
CA SER A 340 -37.37 2.80 6.26
C SER A 340 -37.81 4.21 6.57
N LYS A 341 -37.79 5.08 5.56
CA LYS A 341 -38.20 6.47 5.65
C LYS A 341 -39.69 6.60 5.38
N ASN A 342 -40.45 7.08 6.37
CA ASN A 342 -41.84 7.48 6.20
C ASN A 342 -41.95 9.00 6.46
N GLY A 343 -42.10 9.78 5.39
CA GLY A 343 -41.96 11.23 5.45
C GLY A 343 -40.55 11.66 5.87
N SER A 344 -40.42 12.33 7.02
CA SER A 344 -39.14 12.77 7.59
C SER A 344 -38.61 11.85 8.70
N VAL A 345 -39.35 10.78 9.03
CA VAL A 345 -39.03 9.89 10.15
C VAL A 345 -38.45 8.58 9.63
N TRP A 346 -37.37 8.13 10.25
CA TRP A 346 -36.81 6.79 10.05
C TRP A 346 -37.42 5.83 11.06
N THR A 347 -38.00 4.74 10.58
CA THR A 347 -38.59 3.69 11.42
C THR A 347 -37.80 2.41 11.25
N ALA A 348 -37.38 1.80 12.36
CA ALA A 348 -36.62 0.56 12.35
C ALA A 348 -37.51 -0.66 12.06
N TYR A 349 -37.00 -1.56 11.22
CA TYR A 349 -37.59 -2.85 10.90
C TYR A 349 -36.54 -3.93 11.11
N ALA A 350 -36.92 -4.98 11.86
CA ALA A 350 -36.14 -6.21 11.94
C ALA A 350 -36.65 -7.16 10.85
N ASN A 351 -35.77 -7.60 9.95
CA ASN A 351 -36.09 -8.70 9.04
C ASN A 351 -35.45 -9.97 9.58
N ASN A 352 -36.28 -10.82 10.18
CA ASN A 352 -35.80 -12.00 10.88
C ASN A 352 -35.39 -13.14 9.95
N ASP A 353 -35.66 -13.04 8.64
CA ASP A 353 -35.50 -14.15 7.71
C ASP A 353 -34.48 -13.87 6.59
N THR A 354 -33.72 -12.78 6.72
CA THR A 354 -32.79 -12.34 5.68
C THR A 354 -31.46 -11.90 6.27
N TYR A 355 -30.41 -12.05 5.47
CA TYR A 355 -29.05 -11.64 5.75
C TYR A 355 -28.57 -10.69 4.66
N LEU A 356 -27.47 -9.98 4.90
CA LEU A 356 -26.71 -9.39 3.81
C LEU A 356 -25.84 -10.49 3.18
N SER A 357 -25.68 -10.43 1.87
CA SER A 357 -24.78 -11.30 1.13
C SER A 357 -23.35 -10.78 1.20
N ILE A 358 -22.41 -11.61 0.75
CA ILE A 358 -21.07 -11.18 0.34
C ILE A 358 -21.22 -10.01 -0.66
N PRO A 359 -20.37 -8.97 -0.60
CA PRO A 359 -20.41 -7.86 -1.54
C PRO A 359 -20.21 -8.32 -2.98
N LEU A 360 -21.00 -7.77 -3.89
CA LEU A 360 -20.66 -7.75 -5.32
C LEU A 360 -19.67 -6.61 -5.56
N ASP A 361 -18.65 -6.87 -6.38
CA ASP A 361 -17.60 -5.89 -6.70
C ASP A 361 -16.94 -5.32 -5.42
N GLY A 362 -16.74 -6.18 -4.41
CA GLY A 362 -16.23 -5.81 -3.09
C GLY A 362 -14.75 -5.44 -3.11
N TYR A 363 -14.42 -4.30 -3.72
CA TYR A 363 -13.06 -3.76 -3.78
C TYR A 363 -13.06 -2.24 -3.81
N ILE A 364 -11.90 -1.64 -3.54
CA ILE A 364 -11.61 -0.22 -3.84
C ILE A 364 -10.56 -0.19 -4.93
N GLU A 365 -10.87 0.47 -6.04
CA GLU A 365 -9.93 0.70 -7.12
C GLU A 365 -9.22 2.03 -6.94
N ILE A 366 -7.89 2.01 -6.97
CA ILE A 366 -7.05 3.21 -6.91
C ILE A 366 -6.98 3.83 -8.30
N GLY A 367 -7.21 5.14 -8.39
CA GLY A 367 -7.11 5.90 -9.63
C GLY A 367 -6.31 7.17 -9.48
N THR A 368 -6.19 7.92 -10.58
CA THR A 368 -5.43 9.17 -10.59
C THR A 368 -6.08 10.21 -9.67
N ALA A 369 -5.40 10.56 -8.57
CA ALA A 369 -5.94 11.40 -7.49
C ALA A 369 -7.41 11.07 -7.14
N SER A 370 -7.76 9.78 -7.16
CA SER A 370 -9.12 9.31 -7.00
C SER A 370 -9.17 7.88 -6.49
N ILE A 371 -10.31 7.49 -5.95
CA ILE A 371 -10.64 6.09 -5.72
C ILE A 371 -12.01 5.79 -6.32
N ASN A 372 -12.31 4.52 -6.54
CA ASN A 372 -13.63 4.05 -6.93
C ASN A 372 -14.06 2.89 -6.02
N ASP A 373 -15.19 3.07 -5.33
CA ASP A 373 -15.84 2.01 -4.56
C ASP A 373 -17.13 1.55 -5.27
N PRO A 374 -17.06 0.52 -6.13
CA PRO A 374 -18.22 -0.04 -6.81
C PRO A 374 -19.03 -1.03 -5.95
N SER A 375 -18.62 -1.26 -4.69
CA SER A 375 -19.17 -2.32 -3.84
C SER A 375 -20.69 -2.22 -3.69
N LYS A 376 -21.37 -3.36 -3.76
CA LYS A 376 -22.83 -3.46 -3.59
C LYS A 376 -23.17 -4.61 -2.66
N LEU A 377 -23.98 -4.35 -1.64
CA LEU A 377 -24.44 -5.35 -0.70
C LEU A 377 -25.89 -5.73 -1.00
N ARG A 378 -26.16 -7.01 -1.24
CA ARG A 378 -27.51 -7.51 -1.51
C ARG A 378 -28.05 -8.27 -0.31
N THR A 379 -29.33 -8.62 -0.35
CA THR A 379 -29.97 -9.47 0.65
C THR A 379 -30.03 -10.93 0.21
N SER A 380 -29.80 -11.85 1.13
CA SER A 380 -29.82 -13.30 0.95
C SER A 380 -30.69 -13.98 2.04
N PHE A 381 -31.13 -15.23 1.81
CA PHE A 381 -31.93 -15.97 2.81
C PHE A 381 -31.06 -16.59 3.91
N SER A 382 -29.77 -16.76 3.63
CA SER A 382 -28.74 -17.14 4.60
C SER A 382 -27.45 -16.34 4.35
N ALA A 383 -26.60 -16.21 5.36
CA ALA A 383 -25.32 -15.49 5.27
C ALA A 383 -24.38 -16.02 4.17
N ASN A 384 -24.58 -17.26 3.70
CA ASN A 384 -23.72 -17.92 2.72
C ASN A 384 -24.47 -18.32 1.43
N SER A 385 -25.73 -17.89 1.26
CA SER A 385 -26.51 -18.16 0.04
C SER A 385 -26.39 -17.03 -0.97
N ASP A 386 -26.62 -17.37 -2.23
CA ASP A 386 -26.77 -16.38 -3.29
C ASP A 386 -27.84 -15.34 -2.94
N PRO A 387 -27.64 -14.08 -3.38
CA PRO A 387 -28.62 -13.03 -3.16
C PRO A 387 -29.93 -13.34 -3.91
N TYR A 388 -31.07 -13.14 -3.25
CA TYR A 388 -32.39 -13.35 -3.87
C TYR A 388 -33.05 -12.05 -4.33
N SER A 389 -32.47 -10.89 -4.02
CA SER A 389 -32.98 -9.58 -4.42
C SER A 389 -32.00 -8.82 -5.33
N ASN A 390 -32.57 -8.00 -6.22
CA ASN A 390 -31.81 -7.08 -7.06
C ASN A 390 -31.59 -5.71 -6.41
N SER A 391 -32.16 -5.50 -5.21
CA SER A 391 -31.95 -4.27 -4.44
C SER A 391 -30.61 -4.34 -3.74
N TYR A 392 -29.88 -3.22 -3.71
CA TYR A 392 -28.56 -3.16 -3.10
C TYR A 392 -28.46 -1.99 -2.13
N TYR A 393 -27.76 -2.25 -1.02
CA TYR A 393 -27.24 -1.23 -0.13
C TYR A 393 -25.85 -0.83 -0.61
N LEU A 394 -25.65 0.47 -0.81
CA LEU A 394 -24.38 1.04 -1.22
C LEU A 394 -23.58 1.42 0.04
N PRO A 395 -22.39 0.83 0.25
CA PRO A 395 -21.39 1.42 1.11
C PRO A 395 -21.10 2.85 0.66
N THR A 396 -21.09 3.78 1.61
CA THR A 396 -20.71 5.17 1.33
C THR A 396 -19.50 5.53 2.19
N ILE A 397 -18.56 6.24 1.58
CA ILE A 397 -17.35 6.72 2.21
C ILE A 397 -17.63 8.11 2.78
N LYS A 398 -17.28 8.28 4.06
CA LYS A 398 -17.42 9.52 4.81
C LYS A 398 -16.20 10.42 4.68
N LYS A 399 -15.03 9.79 4.73
CA LYS A 399 -13.75 10.49 4.88
C LYS A 399 -12.60 9.66 4.32
N ILE A 400 -11.63 10.33 3.70
CA ILE A 400 -10.35 9.74 3.27
C ILE A 400 -9.22 10.66 3.73
N THR A 401 -8.23 10.09 4.42
CA THR A 401 -7.06 10.83 4.96
C THR A 401 -5.78 10.04 4.77
N PRO A 402 -4.61 10.69 4.66
CA PRO A 402 -3.34 10.03 4.92
C PRO A 402 -3.29 9.43 6.33
N TYR A 403 -2.51 8.37 6.54
CA TYR A 403 -2.19 7.87 7.88
C TYR A 403 -0.69 7.66 8.05
N LYS A 404 -0.26 7.63 9.32
CA LYS A 404 1.10 7.26 9.74
C LYS A 404 0.99 6.26 10.90
N ASP A 405 1.76 5.19 10.84
CA ASP A 405 1.78 4.12 11.86
C ASP A 405 2.75 4.39 13.02
#